data_AF-A0A653NY84-F1
#
_entry.id   AF-A0A653NY84-F1
#
_cell.length_a   1.000
_cell.length_b   1.000
_cell.length_c   1.000
_cell.angle_alpha   90.00
_cell.angle_beta   90.00
_cell.angle_gamma   90.00
#
_symmetry.space_group_name_H-M   'P 1'
#
loop_
_entity.id
_entity.type
_entity.pdbx_description
1 polymer ?
#
loop_
_entity_poly.entity_id
_entity_poly.type
_entity_poly.pdbx_seq_one_letter_code
_entity_poly.pdbx_strand_id
1 'polypeptide(L)'
;MKVIFTIILVSILCITNIYAQEKPKDTLFFALEKYYTISPTITPNMANLRNPDLITATEDELKNTNTLGYIYFIGNGFLYTGLKPKKILSIKDFIENRNFYMDGKYNNVVDVYKLNDSLFRKYTIFFVIGKEFIQPRVIEYKQYYTNMDKEGNRLPHPLTKKDTLYFNYDEKYITPSKHAKNKFILNGENCLGGAAFSFDFEFKELRENLKPQLILDLKKYIHSSRFYNLKDGGPECFSLAYFMDNYVLIFVQKNDNKAFFFKAKVGAYHTIDD
;
A
#
# COMPACT_ATOMS: atom_id res chain seq x y z
N MET A 1 28.03 20.85 44.56
CA MET A 1 26.88 20.03 44.99
C MET A 1 25.57 20.45 44.33
N LYS A 2 25.12 21.72 44.46
CA LYS A 2 23.83 22.17 43.87
C LYS A 2 23.72 21.95 42.35
N VAL A 3 24.77 22.28 41.58
CA VAL A 3 24.77 22.13 40.10
C VAL A 3 24.65 20.67 39.65
N ILE A 4 25.35 19.75 40.32
CA ILE A 4 25.30 18.32 40.03
C ILE A 4 23.89 17.77 40.33
N PHE A 5 23.28 18.21 41.43
CA PHE A 5 21.91 17.82 41.78
C PHE A 5 20.89 18.33 40.75
N THR A 6 21.05 19.55 40.25
CA THR A 6 20.18 20.10 39.19
C THR A 6 20.32 19.33 37.88
N ILE A 7 21.54 18.97 37.48
CA ILE A 7 21.79 18.20 36.24
C ILE A 7 21.19 16.79 36.34
N ILE A 8 21.30 16.13 37.50
CA ILE A 8 20.71 14.82 37.73
C ILE A 8 19.18 14.91 37.69
N LEU A 9 18.59 15.94 38.32
CA LEU A 9 17.14 16.12 38.35
C LEU A 9 16.56 16.39 36.95
N VAL A 10 17.22 17.23 36.15
CA VAL A 10 16.81 17.51 34.76
C VAL A 10 16.94 16.26 33.89
N SER A 11 18.02 15.48 34.05
CA SER A 11 18.21 14.21 33.33
C SER A 11 17.09 13.20 33.63
N ILE A 12 16.69 13.07 34.90
CA ILE A 12 15.60 12.18 35.31
C ILE A 12 14.27 12.64 34.72
N LEU A 13 13.99 13.95 34.75
CA LEU A 13 12.77 14.52 34.16
C LEU A 13 12.72 14.38 32.64
N CYS A 14 13.86 14.43 31.94
CA CYS A 14 13.92 14.17 30.50
C CYS A 14 13.64 12.69 30.18
N ILE A 15 14.16 11.76 30.98
CA ILE A 15 13.95 10.31 30.76
C ILE A 15 12.50 9.91 31.05
N THR A 16 11.87 10.43 32.10
CA THR A 16 10.47 10.11 32.42
C THR A 16 9.49 10.66 31.38
N ASN A 17 9.78 11.81 30.77
CA ASN A 17 8.96 12.34 29.67
C ASN A 17 9.04 11.49 28.39
N ILE A 18 10.18 10.85 28.12
CA ILE A 18 10.32 9.95 26.95
C ILE A 18 9.49 8.67 27.16
N TYR A 19 9.52 8.06 28.34
CA TYR A 19 8.73 6.87 28.64
C TYR A 19 7.23 7.16 28.84
N ALA A 20 6.86 8.35 29.31
CA ALA A 20 5.45 8.74 29.49
C ALA A 20 4.73 9.11 28.18
N GLN A 21 5.45 9.22 27.05
CA GLN A 21 4.86 9.58 25.76
C GLN A 21 4.29 8.39 24.97
N GLU A 22 4.64 7.15 25.29
CA GLU A 22 4.01 5.98 24.69
C GLU A 22 2.79 5.55 25.52
N LYS A 23 1.62 6.11 25.19
CA LYS A 23 0.36 5.57 25.74
C LYS A 23 0.24 4.09 25.34
N PRO A 24 -0.08 3.19 26.29
CA PRO A 24 -0.33 1.80 25.96
C PRO A 24 -1.48 1.73 24.95
N LYS A 25 -1.25 1.02 23.84
CA LYS A 25 -2.27 0.81 22.81
C LYS A 25 -3.44 0.03 23.40
N ASP A 26 -4.65 0.39 23.01
CA ASP A 26 -5.84 -0.41 23.31
C ASP A 26 -5.72 -1.80 22.68
N THR A 27 -6.33 -2.80 23.32
CA THR A 27 -6.27 -4.20 22.85
C THR A 27 -7.53 -4.60 22.11
N LEU A 28 -7.38 -5.09 20.87
CA LEU A 28 -8.46 -5.70 20.10
C LEU A 28 -8.27 -7.21 19.99
N PHE A 29 -9.39 -7.93 20.01
CA PHE A 29 -9.44 -9.38 19.86
C PHE A 29 -10.27 -9.73 18.64
N PHE A 30 -9.73 -10.57 17.77
CA PHE A 30 -10.38 -11.01 16.54
C PHE A 30 -10.58 -12.53 16.55
N ALA A 31 -11.70 -13.00 16.01
CA ALA A 31 -11.89 -14.41 15.71
C ALA A 31 -10.95 -14.84 14.58
N LEU A 32 -10.60 -16.13 14.53
CA LEU A 32 -10.00 -16.71 13.34
C LEU A 32 -11.05 -16.89 12.26
N GLU A 33 -10.75 -16.41 11.06
CA GLU A 33 -11.59 -16.49 9.89
C GLU A 33 -10.74 -16.98 8.72
N LYS A 34 -11.06 -18.18 8.22
CA LYS A 34 -10.25 -18.95 7.26
C LYS A 34 -9.63 -18.14 6.13
N TYR A 35 -10.37 -17.20 5.54
CA TYR A 35 -9.94 -16.43 4.36
C TYR A 35 -9.26 -15.08 4.68
N TYR A 36 -9.20 -14.68 5.96
CA TYR A 36 -8.62 -13.39 6.39
C TYR A 36 -7.57 -13.54 7.48
N THR A 37 -7.52 -14.66 8.20
CA THR A 37 -6.51 -14.97 9.21
C THR A 37 -5.59 -16.08 8.73
N ILE A 38 -5.22 -16.02 7.45
CA ILE A 38 -4.20 -16.90 6.92
C ILE A 38 -2.91 -16.50 7.61
N SER A 39 -2.25 -17.46 8.24
CA SER A 39 -1.02 -17.19 8.96
C SER A 39 -0.04 -18.30 8.61
N PRO A 40 1.22 -17.99 8.26
CA PRO A 40 2.24 -19.03 8.08
C PRO A 40 2.38 -19.96 9.30
N THR A 41 1.90 -19.53 10.48
CA THR A 41 1.88 -20.28 11.74
C THR A 41 0.52 -20.94 12.07
N ILE A 42 -0.50 -20.83 11.21
CA ILE A 42 -1.84 -21.45 11.35
C ILE A 42 -2.17 -22.33 10.12
N THR A 43 -1.69 -21.99 8.93
CA THR A 43 -1.80 -22.77 7.69
C THR A 43 -0.54 -22.53 6.84
N PRO A 44 0.10 -23.56 6.24
CA PRO A 44 1.52 -23.49 5.89
C PRO A 44 1.84 -22.42 4.86
N ASN A 45 2.97 -21.75 5.09
CA ASN A 45 3.81 -21.02 4.15
C ASN A 45 3.36 -21.14 2.68
N MET A 46 2.58 -20.17 2.18
CA MET A 46 2.18 -20.12 0.76
C MET A 46 3.38 -20.14 -0.21
N ALA A 47 4.58 -19.75 0.27
CA ALA A 47 5.81 -19.87 -0.52
C ALA A 47 6.22 -21.33 -0.82
N ASN A 48 5.71 -22.30 -0.07
CA ASN A 48 5.98 -23.74 -0.25
C ASN A 48 4.83 -24.47 -0.98
N LEU A 49 3.72 -23.78 -1.30
CA LEU A 49 2.65 -24.37 -2.11
C LEU A 49 3.13 -24.52 -3.56
N ARG A 50 2.77 -25.63 -4.21
CA ARG A 50 3.01 -25.75 -5.65
C ARG A 50 2.05 -24.82 -6.39
N ASN A 51 2.45 -24.36 -7.58
CA ASN A 51 1.62 -23.45 -8.39
C ASN A 51 0.14 -23.87 -8.51
N PRO A 52 -0.22 -25.15 -8.72
CA PRO A 52 -1.63 -25.57 -8.77
C PRO A 52 -2.40 -25.37 -7.45
N ASP A 53 -1.73 -25.61 -6.32
CA ASP A 53 -2.33 -25.44 -4.99
C ASP A 53 -2.54 -23.95 -4.69
N LEU A 54 -1.60 -23.10 -5.12
CA LEU A 54 -1.70 -21.64 -4.98
C LEU A 54 -2.84 -21.06 -5.80
N ILE A 55 -3.04 -21.53 -7.04
CA ILE A 55 -4.15 -21.12 -7.90
C ILE A 55 -5.48 -21.52 -7.26
N THR A 56 -5.58 -22.77 -6.78
CA THR A 56 -6.81 -23.27 -6.14
C THR A 56 -7.14 -22.48 -4.88
N ALA A 57 -6.15 -22.23 -4.02
CA ALA A 57 -6.33 -21.40 -2.82
C ALA A 57 -6.76 -19.97 -3.17
N THR A 58 -6.14 -19.38 -4.20
CA THR A 58 -6.48 -18.05 -4.72
C THR A 58 -7.93 -17.99 -5.22
N GLU A 59 -8.36 -18.98 -6.00
CA GLU A 59 -9.74 -19.03 -6.51
C GLU A 59 -10.77 -19.18 -5.38
N ASP A 60 -10.47 -20.01 -4.38
CA ASP A 60 -11.35 -20.20 -3.24
C ASP A 60 -11.44 -18.94 -2.38
N GLU A 61 -10.34 -18.24 -2.13
CA GLU A 61 -10.35 -16.95 -1.43
C GLU A 61 -11.09 -15.87 -2.22
N LEU A 62 -10.88 -15.78 -3.53
CA LEU A 62 -11.62 -14.85 -4.42
C LEU A 62 -13.13 -15.09 -4.40
N LYS A 63 -13.57 -16.35 -4.28
CA LYS A 63 -15.00 -16.69 -4.17
C LYS A 63 -15.61 -16.30 -2.82
N ASN A 64 -14.79 -16.16 -1.78
CA ASN A 64 -15.25 -15.98 -0.40
C ASN A 64 -14.90 -14.60 0.19
N THR A 65 -14.25 -13.73 -0.59
CA THR A 65 -13.85 -12.39 -0.14
C THR A 65 -14.19 -11.31 -1.17
N ASN A 66 -14.41 -10.07 -0.71
CA ASN A 66 -14.60 -8.91 -1.58
C ASN A 66 -13.27 -8.21 -1.94
N THR A 67 -12.13 -8.79 -1.56
CA THR A 67 -10.80 -8.24 -1.81
C THR A 67 -10.13 -8.95 -2.98
N LEU A 68 -9.46 -8.17 -3.83
CA LEU A 68 -8.67 -8.71 -4.94
C LEU A 68 -7.21 -8.96 -4.51
N GLY A 69 -7.06 -9.81 -3.52
CA GLY A 69 -5.79 -10.22 -2.95
C GLY A 69 -6.04 -10.86 -1.61
N TYR A 70 -5.05 -11.59 -1.14
CA TYR A 70 -5.12 -12.24 0.15
C TYR A 70 -4.35 -11.45 1.19
N ILE A 71 -4.94 -11.39 2.37
CA ILE A 71 -4.36 -10.78 3.56
C ILE A 71 -3.94 -11.90 4.47
N TYR A 72 -2.72 -11.82 4.97
CA TYR A 72 -2.21 -12.78 5.93
C TYR A 72 -1.45 -12.11 7.06
N PHE A 73 -1.53 -12.75 8.22
CA PHE A 73 -0.99 -12.26 9.47
C PHE A 73 0.10 -13.20 9.93
N ILE A 74 1.30 -12.71 10.19
CA ILE A 74 2.41 -13.53 10.68
C ILE A 74 2.41 -13.44 12.20
N GLY A 75 2.16 -14.58 12.87
CA GLY A 75 2.23 -14.68 14.33
C GLY A 75 3.62 -14.32 14.86
N ASN A 76 3.69 -13.83 16.09
CA ASN A 76 4.97 -13.58 16.75
C ASN A 76 5.64 -14.87 17.30
N GLY A 77 5.00 -16.03 17.14
CA GLY A 77 5.50 -17.33 17.58
C GLY A 77 5.12 -17.73 19.00
N PHE A 78 4.36 -16.89 19.73
CA PHE A 78 3.95 -17.16 21.10
C PHE A 78 2.43 -17.38 21.21
N LEU A 79 2.05 -18.34 22.05
CA LEU A 79 0.67 -18.55 22.49
C LEU A 79 0.48 -17.92 23.86
N TYR A 80 -0.50 -17.04 23.95
CA TYR A 80 -0.87 -16.38 25.20
C TYR A 80 -2.09 -17.09 25.80
N THR A 81 -2.18 -17.13 27.12
CA THR A 81 -3.32 -17.69 27.85
C THR A 81 -3.80 -16.71 28.92
N GLY A 82 -4.99 -16.95 29.46
CA GLY A 82 -5.53 -16.18 30.59
C GLY A 82 -6.08 -14.79 30.23
N LEU A 83 -6.01 -14.36 28.96
CA LEU A 83 -6.68 -13.16 28.48
C LEU A 83 -8.20 -13.35 28.52
N LYS A 84 -8.93 -12.29 28.88
CA LYS A 84 -10.40 -12.30 29.02
C LYS A 84 -11.00 -11.21 28.11
N PRO A 85 -11.13 -11.47 26.80
CA PRO A 85 -11.68 -10.49 25.88
C PRO A 85 -13.11 -10.12 26.27
N LYS A 86 -13.42 -8.83 26.35
CA LYS A 86 -14.81 -8.36 26.54
C LYS A 86 -15.65 -8.54 25.27
N LYS A 87 -15.00 -8.45 24.12
CA LYS A 87 -15.60 -8.58 22.79
C LYS A 87 -14.59 -9.22 21.86
N ILE A 88 -15.06 -10.14 21.04
CA ILE A 88 -14.31 -10.73 19.93
C ILE A 88 -14.93 -10.17 18.66
N LEU A 89 -14.10 -9.57 17.80
CA LEU A 89 -14.50 -8.93 16.55
C LEU A 89 -14.28 -9.87 15.36
N SER A 90 -14.99 -9.62 14.26
CA SER A 90 -14.69 -10.23 12.96
C SER A 90 -13.57 -9.43 12.29
N ILE A 91 -12.54 -10.11 11.78
CA ILE A 91 -11.46 -9.45 11.04
C ILE A 91 -11.91 -9.14 9.61
N LYS A 92 -12.79 -9.97 9.03
CA LYS A 92 -13.46 -9.75 7.76
C LYS A 92 -14.25 -8.45 7.81
N ASP A 93 -15.14 -8.28 8.78
CA ASP A 93 -15.96 -7.06 8.88
C ASP A 93 -15.09 -5.80 9.09
N PHE A 94 -13.93 -5.97 9.73
CA PHE A 94 -12.96 -4.89 9.85
C PHE A 94 -12.33 -4.57 8.48
N ILE A 95 -11.72 -5.55 7.82
CA ILE A 95 -10.99 -5.38 6.56
C ILE A 95 -11.91 -4.94 5.41
N GLU A 96 -13.08 -5.55 5.31
CA GLU A 96 -14.04 -5.31 4.21
C GLU A 96 -14.76 -3.96 4.33
N ASN A 97 -14.41 -3.16 5.33
CA ASN A 97 -14.79 -1.77 5.37
C ASN A 97 -14.14 -1.00 4.21
N ARG A 98 -14.95 -0.31 3.39
CA ARG A 98 -14.50 0.43 2.20
C ARG A 98 -13.34 1.40 2.46
N ASN A 99 -13.19 1.89 3.69
CA ASN A 99 -12.11 2.80 4.10
C ASN A 99 -10.71 2.16 4.00
N PHE A 100 -10.59 0.84 4.00
CA PHE A 100 -9.30 0.14 3.90
C PHE A 100 -8.92 -0.26 2.49
N TYR A 101 -9.79 -0.01 1.52
CA TYR A 101 -9.48 -0.21 0.11
C TYR A 101 -8.79 1.02 -0.45
N MET A 102 -8.12 0.84 -1.59
CA MET A 102 -7.62 1.96 -2.40
C MET A 102 -8.77 2.92 -2.72
N ASP A 103 -8.45 4.21 -2.83
CA ASP A 103 -9.45 5.25 -3.00
C ASP A 103 -10.24 5.11 -4.31
N GLY A 104 -11.44 5.66 -4.32
CA GLY A 104 -12.34 5.61 -5.48
C GLY A 104 -13.61 4.82 -5.22
N LYS A 105 -14.36 4.51 -6.27
CA LYS A 105 -15.68 3.87 -6.17
C LYS A 105 -15.60 2.37 -6.42
N TYR A 106 -14.73 1.93 -7.32
CA TYR A 106 -14.72 0.58 -7.85
C TYR A 106 -13.53 -0.26 -7.38
N ASN A 107 -12.48 0.37 -6.86
CA ASN A 107 -11.25 -0.30 -6.47
C ASN A 107 -11.49 -1.37 -5.41
N ASN A 108 -11.13 -2.61 -5.73
CA ASN A 108 -11.27 -3.77 -4.87
C ASN A 108 -9.93 -4.28 -4.31
N VAL A 109 -8.87 -3.48 -4.42
CA VAL A 109 -7.57 -3.75 -3.81
C VAL A 109 -7.52 -3.10 -2.43
N VAL A 110 -7.06 -3.85 -1.42
CA VAL A 110 -6.85 -3.34 -0.06
C VAL A 110 -5.59 -2.48 0.00
N ASP A 111 -5.69 -1.28 0.57
CA ASP A 111 -4.55 -0.44 0.93
C ASP A 111 -3.97 -0.95 2.26
N VAL A 112 -2.94 -1.78 2.16
CA VAL A 112 -2.26 -2.39 3.32
C VAL A 112 -1.68 -1.33 4.27
N TYR A 113 -1.33 -0.14 3.79
CA TYR A 113 -0.84 0.92 4.65
C TYR A 113 -1.98 1.50 5.50
N LYS A 114 -3.17 1.75 4.92
CA LYS A 114 -4.35 2.17 5.71
C LYS A 114 -4.71 1.13 6.77
N LEU A 115 -4.63 -0.14 6.41
CA LEU A 115 -4.92 -1.25 7.31
C LEU A 115 -3.89 -1.33 8.45
N ASN A 116 -2.59 -1.23 8.13
CA ASN A 116 -1.51 -1.21 9.11
C ASN A 116 -1.60 -0.01 10.06
N ASP A 117 -1.88 1.18 9.53
CA ASP A 117 -2.07 2.41 10.30
C ASP A 117 -3.27 2.34 11.23
N SER A 118 -4.31 1.59 10.84
CA SER A 118 -5.56 1.48 11.61
C SER A 118 -5.57 0.33 12.60
N LEU A 119 -4.79 -0.73 12.36
CA LEU A 119 -4.65 -1.88 13.25
C LEU A 119 -3.37 -1.77 14.09
N PHE A 120 -2.22 -2.06 13.50
CA PHE A 120 -0.97 -2.28 14.22
C PHE A 120 -0.39 -1.00 14.83
N ARG A 121 -0.59 0.16 14.20
CA ARG A 121 -0.13 1.43 14.79
C ARG A 121 -0.98 1.88 15.97
N LYS A 122 -2.27 1.55 15.99
CA LYS A 122 -3.22 2.04 17.01
C LYS A 122 -3.50 1.03 18.13
N TYR A 123 -3.50 -0.25 17.81
CA TYR A 123 -3.95 -1.31 18.72
C TYR A 123 -2.89 -2.39 18.91
N THR A 124 -2.90 -3.00 20.08
CA THR A 124 -2.37 -4.35 20.26
C THR A 124 -3.45 -5.32 19.82
N ILE A 125 -3.15 -6.24 18.91
CA ILE A 125 -4.17 -7.15 18.37
C ILE A 125 -3.87 -8.60 18.76
N PHE A 126 -4.92 -9.38 19.01
CA PHE A 126 -4.84 -10.82 19.24
C PHE A 126 -5.88 -11.56 18.41
N PHE A 127 -5.49 -12.69 17.83
CA PHE A 127 -6.40 -13.67 17.27
C PHE A 127 -6.74 -14.73 18.32
N VAL A 128 -8.03 -15.04 18.47
CA VAL A 128 -8.54 -15.96 19.49
C VAL A 128 -8.63 -17.38 18.94
N ILE A 129 -8.01 -18.33 19.64
CA ILE A 129 -8.01 -19.77 19.32
C ILE A 129 -8.44 -20.56 20.55
N GLY A 130 -9.75 -20.79 20.69
CA GLY A 130 -10.30 -21.43 21.89
C GLY A 130 -9.99 -20.62 23.15
N LYS A 131 -9.08 -21.12 24.01
CA LYS A 131 -8.62 -20.45 25.24
C LYS A 131 -7.25 -19.76 25.10
N GLU A 132 -6.65 -19.88 23.93
CA GLU A 132 -5.33 -19.35 23.60
C GLU A 132 -5.45 -18.17 22.64
N PHE A 133 -4.39 -17.38 22.55
CA PHE A 133 -4.35 -16.18 21.74
C PHE A 133 -3.03 -16.06 20.99
N ILE A 134 -3.10 -15.64 19.73
CA ILE A 134 -1.91 -15.34 18.90
C ILE A 134 -1.83 -13.84 18.69
N GLN A 135 -0.69 -13.25 19.03
CA GLN A 135 -0.39 -11.88 18.64
C GLN A 135 0.35 -11.90 17.29
N PRO A 136 -0.18 -11.26 16.24
CA PRO A 136 0.56 -11.09 15.00
C PRO A 136 1.65 -10.02 15.15
N ARG A 137 2.77 -10.25 14.48
CA ARG A 137 3.89 -9.32 14.34
C ARG A 137 3.77 -8.46 13.09
N VAL A 138 3.27 -9.05 12.00
CA VAL A 138 3.20 -8.41 10.67
C VAL A 138 1.86 -8.73 10.03
N ILE A 139 1.36 -7.79 9.25
CA ILE A 139 0.29 -7.99 8.26
C ILE A 139 0.87 -7.78 6.87
N GLU A 140 0.54 -8.68 5.96
CA GLU A 140 0.93 -8.58 4.56
C GLU A 140 -0.30 -8.71 3.67
N TYR A 141 -0.21 -8.07 2.51
CA TYR A 141 -1.21 -8.14 1.45
C TYR A 141 -0.51 -8.56 0.17
N LYS A 142 -1.09 -9.54 -0.53
CA LYS A 142 -0.64 -9.94 -1.86
C LYS A 142 -1.80 -9.90 -2.82
N GLN A 143 -1.69 -9.02 -3.80
CA GLN A 143 -2.64 -8.93 -4.90
C GLN A 143 -2.55 -10.19 -5.77
N TYR A 144 -3.70 -10.66 -6.25
CA TYR A 144 -3.73 -11.74 -7.22
C TYR A 144 -3.36 -11.25 -8.61
N TYR A 145 -2.46 -11.98 -9.26
CA TYR A 145 -2.10 -11.82 -10.66
C TYR A 145 -2.42 -13.14 -11.38
N THR A 146 -2.79 -13.08 -12.66
CA THR A 146 -3.02 -14.31 -13.44
C THR A 146 -1.70 -14.91 -13.88
N ASN A 147 -1.15 -14.38 -14.98
CA ASN A 147 0.05 -14.87 -15.65
C ASN A 147 0.95 -13.69 -16.05
N MET A 148 2.16 -14.01 -16.48
CA MET A 148 3.00 -13.05 -17.18
C MET A 148 2.58 -12.96 -18.66
N ASP A 149 2.66 -11.78 -19.27
CA ASP A 149 2.63 -11.65 -20.73
C ASP A 149 3.91 -12.21 -21.37
N LYS A 150 4.00 -12.15 -22.70
CA LYS A 150 5.16 -12.69 -23.44
C LYS A 150 6.46 -11.95 -23.12
N GLU A 151 6.31 -10.73 -22.61
CA GLU A 151 7.36 -9.80 -22.23
C GLU A 151 7.74 -9.94 -20.74
N GLY A 152 7.11 -10.86 -20.01
CA GLY A 152 7.41 -11.15 -18.60
C GLY A 152 6.69 -10.24 -17.60
N ASN A 153 5.76 -9.38 -18.04
CA ASN A 153 5.02 -8.48 -17.16
C ASN A 153 3.84 -9.21 -16.52
N ARG A 154 3.64 -9.01 -15.21
CA ARG A 154 2.48 -9.55 -14.49
C ARG A 154 1.18 -8.93 -15.01
N LEU A 155 0.24 -9.78 -15.39
CA LEU A 155 -1.10 -9.35 -15.79
C LEU A 155 -2.02 -9.27 -14.57
N PRO A 156 -2.76 -8.16 -14.39
CA PRO A 156 -3.75 -8.06 -13.33
C PRO A 156 -4.84 -9.12 -13.54
N HIS A 157 -5.40 -9.62 -12.44
CA HIS A 157 -6.50 -10.58 -12.51
C HIS A 157 -7.72 -9.99 -13.26
N PRO A 158 -8.49 -10.75 -14.07
CA PRO A 158 -9.64 -10.23 -14.82
C PRO A 158 -10.71 -9.55 -13.96
N LEU A 159 -10.80 -9.91 -12.68
CA LEU A 159 -11.72 -9.30 -11.70
C LEU A 159 -11.16 -8.00 -11.08
N THR A 160 -9.96 -7.57 -11.45
CA THR A 160 -9.36 -6.33 -10.94
C THR A 160 -10.17 -5.16 -11.41
N LYS A 161 -10.69 -4.39 -10.46
CA LYS A 161 -11.33 -3.11 -10.73
C LYS A 161 -10.38 -2.02 -10.26
N LYS A 162 -10.00 -1.12 -11.17
CA LYS A 162 -9.16 0.05 -10.87
C LYS A 162 -10.02 1.30 -11.12
N ASP A 163 -9.98 2.24 -10.19
CA ASP A 163 -10.52 3.58 -10.43
C ASP A 163 -9.55 4.38 -11.31
N THR A 164 -10.08 5.38 -12.01
CA THR A 164 -9.28 6.24 -12.88
C THR A 164 -8.89 7.51 -12.16
N LEU A 165 -7.58 7.81 -12.15
CA LEU A 165 -7.06 9.10 -11.74
C LEU A 165 -6.71 9.93 -12.97
N TYR A 166 -7.24 11.15 -13.00
CA TYR A 166 -6.95 12.11 -14.06
C TYR A 166 -5.95 13.14 -13.53
N PHE A 167 -4.84 13.32 -14.23
CA PHE A 167 -3.82 14.32 -13.91
C PHE A 167 -3.70 15.35 -15.02
N ASN A 168 -3.38 16.59 -14.68
CA ASN A 168 -2.86 17.53 -15.68
C ASN A 168 -1.51 17.03 -16.21
N TYR A 169 -1.29 17.15 -17.52
CA TYR A 169 0.04 16.97 -18.07
C TYR A 169 0.85 18.25 -17.87
N ASP A 170 1.91 18.16 -17.05
CA ASP A 170 2.87 19.25 -16.82
C ASP A 170 4.23 18.86 -17.41
N GLU A 171 4.57 19.45 -18.56
CA GLU A 171 5.83 19.21 -19.27
C GLU A 171 7.08 19.64 -18.49
N LYS A 172 6.94 20.50 -17.46
CA LYS A 172 8.05 20.89 -16.60
C LYS A 172 8.36 19.83 -15.56
N TYR A 173 7.34 19.09 -15.14
CA TYR A 173 7.43 18.06 -14.11
C TYR A 173 7.56 16.65 -14.68
N ILE A 174 7.07 16.41 -15.90
CA ILE A 174 7.13 15.14 -16.60
C ILE A 174 7.92 15.33 -17.89
N THR A 175 9.13 14.79 -17.95
CA THR A 175 10.03 14.97 -19.10
C THR A 175 10.32 13.65 -19.82
N PRO A 176 10.54 13.67 -21.14
CA PRO A 176 10.95 12.48 -21.87
C PRO A 176 12.26 11.91 -21.31
N SER A 177 12.32 10.59 -21.17
CA SER A 177 13.56 9.88 -20.84
C SER A 177 14.54 9.99 -22.00
N LYS A 178 15.83 10.20 -21.68
CA LYS A 178 16.91 10.17 -22.68
C LYS A 178 17.22 8.75 -23.18
N HIS A 179 16.83 7.72 -22.43
CA HIS A 179 17.26 6.34 -22.67
C HIS A 179 16.20 5.49 -23.38
N ALA A 180 14.93 5.87 -23.33
CA ALA A 180 13.85 5.07 -23.88
C ALA A 180 12.74 5.93 -24.49
N LYS A 181 12.38 5.60 -25.73
CA LYS A 181 11.26 6.21 -26.44
C LYS A 181 9.95 5.94 -25.69
N ASN A 182 9.08 6.94 -25.60
CA ASN A 182 7.78 6.91 -24.90
C ASN A 182 7.85 6.71 -23.37
N LYS A 183 9.04 6.61 -22.79
CA LYS A 183 9.21 6.70 -21.33
C LYS A 183 9.40 8.15 -20.93
N PHE A 184 8.74 8.53 -19.85
CA PHE A 184 8.81 9.83 -19.22
C PHE A 184 9.21 9.66 -17.77
N ILE A 185 9.89 10.65 -17.19
CA ILE A 185 10.37 10.62 -15.82
C ILE A 185 9.91 11.87 -15.07
N LEU A 186 9.92 11.79 -13.75
CA LEU A 186 9.74 12.96 -12.90
C LEU A 186 10.99 13.84 -12.97
N ASN A 187 10.82 15.10 -13.36
CA ASN A 187 11.90 16.08 -13.44
C ASN A 187 12.09 16.81 -12.10
N GLY A 188 13.33 16.91 -11.65
CA GLY A 188 13.68 17.66 -10.43
C GLY A 188 13.35 16.95 -9.10
N GLU A 189 12.97 15.67 -9.14
CA GLU A 189 12.76 14.85 -7.95
C GLU A 189 13.74 13.68 -7.98
N ASN A 190 14.63 13.60 -7.00
CA ASN A 190 15.46 12.42 -6.83
C ASN A 190 14.66 11.39 -6.06
N CYS A 191 14.45 10.21 -6.65
CA CYS A 191 13.90 9.12 -5.86
C CYS A 191 14.90 8.70 -4.79
N LEU A 192 14.37 8.33 -3.64
CA LEU A 192 15.19 7.75 -2.57
C LEU A 192 15.86 6.46 -3.06
N GLY A 193 17.13 6.27 -2.69
CA GLY A 193 17.87 5.04 -2.97
C GLY A 193 18.34 4.85 -4.41
N GLY A 194 18.61 5.94 -5.16
CA GLY A 194 19.13 5.85 -6.54
C GLY A 194 18.13 5.20 -7.50
N ALA A 195 16.84 5.41 -7.27
CA ALA A 195 15.79 4.97 -8.16
C ALA A 195 15.38 6.09 -9.14
N ALA A 196 14.60 5.73 -10.14
CA ALA A 196 13.86 6.66 -10.98
C ALA A 196 12.41 6.20 -11.06
N PHE A 197 11.49 7.16 -11.01
CA PHE A 197 10.08 6.97 -11.29
C PHE A 197 9.83 7.26 -12.76
N SER A 198 9.07 6.40 -13.42
CA SER A 198 8.75 6.55 -14.83
C SER A 198 7.30 6.31 -15.16
N PHE A 199 6.87 6.97 -16.23
CA PHE A 199 5.62 6.72 -16.94
C PHE A 199 5.95 6.16 -18.32
N ASP A 200 5.27 5.10 -18.71
CA ASP A 200 5.20 4.66 -20.10
C ASP A 200 3.88 5.16 -20.69
N PHE A 201 3.98 6.18 -21.55
CA PHE A 201 2.79 6.80 -22.14
C PHE A 201 2.35 6.05 -23.39
N GLU A 202 1.13 5.53 -23.32
CA GLU A 202 0.39 5.10 -24.49
C GLU A 202 -0.25 6.33 -25.12
N PHE A 203 0.48 7.00 -26.03
CA PHE A 203 -0.04 8.08 -26.87
C PHE A 203 -1.04 7.56 -27.92
N LYS A 204 -2.13 6.98 -27.44
CA LYS A 204 -3.34 6.75 -28.23
C LYS A 204 -4.32 7.81 -27.78
N GLU A 205 -4.66 8.72 -28.69
CA GLU A 205 -5.73 9.68 -28.45
C GLU A 205 -6.99 8.89 -28.03
N LEU A 206 -7.38 9.01 -26.76
CA LEU A 206 -8.63 8.43 -26.29
C LEU A 206 -9.74 9.27 -26.93
N ARG A 207 -10.34 8.76 -28.01
CA ARG A 207 -11.43 9.42 -28.76
C ARG A 207 -12.74 9.50 -27.98
N GLU A 208 -12.75 9.07 -26.73
CA GLU A 208 -13.93 9.16 -25.88
C GLU A 208 -14.11 10.59 -25.40
N ASN A 209 -15.37 11.07 -25.37
CA ASN A 209 -15.74 12.33 -24.74
C ASN A 209 -15.59 12.23 -23.20
N LEU A 210 -14.37 12.01 -22.73
CA LEU A 210 -14.04 11.94 -21.31
C LEU A 210 -14.30 13.30 -20.66
N LYS A 211 -15.18 13.31 -19.67
CA LYS A 211 -15.49 14.49 -18.85
C LYS A 211 -15.15 14.18 -17.39
N PRO A 212 -13.85 14.15 -17.03
CA PRO A 212 -13.45 13.85 -15.67
C PRO A 212 -14.05 14.87 -14.71
N GLN A 213 -14.59 14.39 -13.58
CA GLN A 213 -15.14 15.25 -12.53
C GLN A 213 -14.05 16.05 -11.81
N LEU A 214 -12.85 15.46 -11.71
CA LEU A 214 -11.70 16.04 -11.03
C LEU A 214 -10.45 15.74 -11.85
N ILE A 215 -9.65 16.78 -12.11
CA ILE A 215 -8.31 16.66 -12.67
C ILE A 215 -7.35 17.12 -11.59
N LEU A 216 -6.45 16.23 -11.18
CA LEU A 216 -5.49 16.44 -10.10
C LEU A 216 -4.21 17.07 -10.64
N ASP A 217 -3.53 17.83 -9.77
CA ASP A 217 -2.15 18.24 -10.01
C ASP A 217 -1.20 17.11 -9.60
N LEU A 218 -0.43 16.55 -10.54
CA LEU A 218 0.43 15.39 -10.25
C LEU A 218 1.47 15.70 -9.17
N LYS A 219 2.15 16.85 -9.27
CA LYS A 219 3.20 17.24 -8.33
C LYS A 219 2.64 17.37 -6.92
N LYS A 220 1.53 18.11 -6.77
CA LYS A 220 0.84 18.26 -5.50
C LYS A 220 0.35 16.93 -4.95
N TYR A 221 -0.19 16.06 -5.82
CA TYR A 221 -0.65 14.73 -5.42
C TYR A 221 0.49 13.91 -4.84
N ILE A 222 1.63 13.82 -5.54
CA ILE A 222 2.82 13.10 -5.07
C ILE A 222 3.34 13.72 -3.77
N HIS A 223 3.50 15.05 -3.69
CA HIS A 223 4.00 15.76 -2.50
C HIS A 223 3.10 15.60 -1.27
N SER A 224 1.80 15.46 -1.47
CA SER A 224 0.84 15.20 -0.40
C SER A 224 0.73 13.72 -0.01
N SER A 225 1.34 12.83 -0.80
CA SER A 225 1.27 11.40 -0.56
C SER A 225 2.18 10.98 0.59
N ARG A 226 1.84 9.85 1.22
CA ARG A 226 2.68 9.20 2.24
C ARG A 226 4.05 8.76 1.72
N PHE A 227 4.24 8.73 0.39
CA PHE A 227 5.47 8.28 -0.25
C PHE A 227 6.49 9.41 -0.40
N TYR A 228 6.10 10.66 -0.20
CA TYR A 228 7.01 11.80 -0.28
C TYR A 228 7.69 12.07 1.05
N ASN A 229 9.03 12.07 1.05
CA ASN A 229 9.80 12.46 2.23
C ASN A 229 10.31 13.90 2.07
N LEU A 230 9.71 14.82 2.83
CA LEU A 230 10.14 16.23 2.87
C LEU A 230 11.59 16.41 3.33
N LYS A 231 12.10 15.53 4.22
CA LYS A 231 13.47 15.63 4.72
C LYS A 231 14.50 15.25 3.67
N ASP A 232 14.18 14.22 2.89
CA ASP A 232 15.09 13.66 1.90
C ASP A 232 14.86 14.27 0.49
N GLY A 233 13.85 15.13 0.35
CA GLY A 233 13.60 15.92 -0.86
C GLY A 233 13.02 15.14 -2.04
N GLY A 234 12.37 14.00 -1.80
CA GLY A 234 11.81 13.19 -2.88
C GLY A 234 10.96 12.00 -2.42
N PRO A 235 10.28 11.32 -3.37
CA PRO A 235 9.45 10.17 -3.06
C PRO A 235 10.22 8.84 -3.00
N GLU A 236 9.69 7.90 -2.22
CA GLU A 236 10.05 6.48 -2.30
C GLU A 236 9.36 5.88 -3.55
N CYS A 237 10.11 5.84 -4.65
CA CYS A 237 9.55 5.63 -5.97
C CYS A 237 9.01 4.22 -6.21
N PHE A 238 9.54 3.18 -5.55
CA PHE A 238 8.98 1.84 -5.70
C PHE A 238 7.61 1.73 -5.04
N SER A 239 7.43 2.21 -3.80
CA SER A 239 6.10 2.24 -3.17
C SER A 239 5.14 3.16 -3.92
N LEU A 240 5.62 4.32 -4.41
CA LEU A 240 4.77 5.21 -5.21
C LEU A 240 4.31 4.53 -6.50
N ALA A 241 5.20 3.85 -7.23
CA ALA A 241 4.86 3.15 -8.46
C ALA A 241 3.89 2.00 -8.20
N TYR A 242 4.15 1.22 -7.15
CA TYR A 242 3.26 0.14 -6.72
C TYR A 242 1.87 0.68 -6.35
N PHE A 243 1.80 1.78 -5.61
CA PHE A 243 0.54 2.43 -5.26
C PHE A 243 -0.21 2.94 -6.49
N MET A 244 0.47 3.70 -7.37
CA MET A 244 -0.13 4.30 -8.55
C MET A 244 -0.57 3.23 -9.58
N ASP A 245 0.08 2.07 -9.63
CA ASP A 245 -0.36 0.97 -10.49
C ASP A 245 -1.77 0.49 -10.11
N ASN A 246 -2.25 0.70 -8.88
CA ASN A 246 -3.61 0.33 -8.50
C ASN A 246 -4.72 1.20 -9.13
N TYR A 247 -4.35 2.16 -9.98
CA TYR A 247 -5.27 3.06 -10.68
C TYR A 247 -5.06 2.99 -12.20
N VAL A 248 -6.09 3.35 -12.96
CA VAL A 248 -5.92 3.73 -14.37
C VAL A 248 -5.48 5.18 -14.39
N LEU A 249 -4.29 5.45 -14.90
CA LEU A 249 -3.74 6.81 -14.94
C LEU A 249 -3.99 7.43 -16.30
N ILE A 250 -4.70 8.56 -16.31
CA ILE A 250 -4.96 9.34 -17.51
C ILE A 250 -4.40 10.75 -17.33
N PHE A 251 -3.51 11.15 -18.22
CA PHE A 251 -2.97 12.51 -18.30
C PHE A 251 -3.78 13.35 -19.28
N VAL A 252 -4.06 14.59 -18.90
CA VAL A 252 -4.88 15.53 -19.64
C VAL A 252 -4.02 16.71 -20.06
N GLN A 253 -3.79 16.86 -21.35
CA GLN A 253 -3.17 18.05 -21.94
C GLN A 253 -4.25 18.88 -22.61
N LYS A 254 -4.40 20.14 -22.19
CA LYS A 254 -5.35 21.07 -22.79
C LYS A 254 -4.61 22.02 -23.73
N ASN A 255 -4.99 22.04 -25.00
CA ASN A 255 -4.54 23.03 -25.98
C ASN A 255 -5.77 23.77 -26.49
N ASP A 256 -5.86 25.07 -26.18
CA ASP A 256 -6.98 25.94 -26.49
C ASP A 256 -8.35 25.31 -26.14
N ASN A 257 -9.04 24.74 -27.14
CA ASN A 257 -10.36 24.13 -27.04
C ASN A 257 -10.37 22.59 -27.14
N LYS A 258 -9.21 21.95 -27.21
CA LYS A 258 -9.08 20.49 -27.29
C LYS A 258 -8.35 19.95 -26.07
N ALA A 259 -8.90 18.88 -25.50
CA ALA A 259 -8.24 18.11 -24.46
C ALA A 259 -7.73 16.80 -25.08
N PHE A 260 -6.45 16.54 -24.93
CA PHE A 260 -5.82 15.28 -25.28
C PHE A 260 -5.66 14.45 -24.01
N PHE A 261 -6.02 13.18 -24.11
CA PHE A 261 -5.96 12.23 -23.02
C PHE A 261 -4.96 11.13 -23.36
N PHE A 262 -4.03 10.89 -22.44
CA PHE A 262 -2.98 9.88 -22.59
C PHE A 262 -3.06 8.91 -21.44
N LYS A 263 -3.12 7.61 -21.74
CA LYS A 263 -3.04 6.58 -20.70
C LYS A 263 -1.58 6.36 -20.35
N ALA A 264 -1.29 6.21 -19.06
CA ALA A 264 0.04 5.90 -18.57
C ALA A 264 0.06 4.58 -17.82
N LYS A 265 1.15 3.83 -18.01
CA LYS A 265 1.60 2.83 -17.03
C LYS A 265 2.73 3.44 -16.21
N VAL A 266 2.88 3.02 -14.96
CA VAL A 266 3.96 3.48 -14.07
C VAL A 266 4.97 2.37 -13.84
N GLY A 267 6.20 2.77 -13.57
CA GLY A 267 7.25 1.86 -13.16
C GLY A 267 8.33 2.60 -12.38
N ALA A 268 9.07 1.84 -11.57
CA ALA A 268 10.27 2.33 -10.90
C ALA A 268 11.44 1.39 -11.22
N TYR A 269 12.63 1.95 -11.37
CA TYR A 269 13.85 1.20 -11.64
C TYR A 269 15.03 1.84 -10.92
N HIS A 270 16.04 1.06 -10.56
CA HIS A 270 17.31 1.62 -10.11
C HIS A 270 18.02 2.26 -11.29
N THR A 271 18.49 3.49 -11.10
CA THR A 271 19.45 4.07 -12.04
C THR A 271 20.76 3.34 -11.81
N ILE A 272 21.21 2.59 -12.81
CA ILE A 272 22.61 2.16 -12.84
C ILE A 272 23.39 3.46 -13.04
N ASP A 273 24.20 3.84 -12.05
CA ASP A 273 25.08 4.99 -12.15
C ASP A 273 25.92 4.85 -13.44
N ASP A 274 25.89 5.89 -14.29
CA ASP A 274 26.89 6.08 -15.35
C ASP A 274 28.26 6.42 -14.72
#